data_AF-A0A7Y3AGV6-F1
#
_entry.id   AF-A0A7Y3AGV6-F1
#
_cell.length_a   1.000
_cell.length_b   1.000
_cell.length_c   1.000
_cell.angle_alpha   90.00
_cell.angle_beta   90.00
_cell.angle_gamma   90.00
#
_symmetry.space_group_name_H-M   'P 1'
#
loop_
_entity.id
_entity.type
_entity.pdbx_description
1 polymer ?
#
loop_
_entity_poly.entity_id
_entity_poly.type
_entity_poly.pdbx_seq_one_letter_code
_entity_poly.pdbx_strand_id
1 'polypeptide(L)'
;PAHGTKTFRARLGVDHSLAGFEDVLAQRRAEADAFYHQLQCRIADQDACKIQRQALAGMIWTKQWYYYDVDRWLDGDLIETPESRKQARNNDWRHLHNADVISMPDTWEYPWYATWDLAFHCLPLSLVDSYFAKQQLLLFTRERYLHPNGQMPAYEWNFCDVNPPVHAWASWRVYQIERTQRGGEGDLSFLEQVFHKLMLNFTWWVNRKDVEDRNVFQGGFLGLDNIGVFDRSKPLPTGGHINQADGTAWMAMYCLNMMRMALELSLHNAVYEEMAIKFFRHFLHIAEAMTNMADCGIGLWDEEDGFYYDELSLPRYDGSMERIVLKVRSLVGIIPLLAVETIEPETLRKLPRFAEELSWTLENEPGLASLVSRWHEPGRGDRRLLSLLRGRRMKLLLKRMLDPDEFLSEYGIRSLSKVHEQTPYVFEHQGQQHQIQYTPAESSNRMFGGNSNWRGPIWFPINFLIIESLQKFHHYYGDEFKIEYPTGSGKHLTILEVSDRLAERLTRLFRLDNNNERPIYRHAPRMQQDSKFRDHLLFYEYFHGDNGRGVGASHQTGWTGLVAKLLYPRRPLT
;
A
#
# COMPACT_ATOMS: atom_id res chain seq x y z
N PRO A 1 31.31 -24.23 20.65
CA PRO A 1 31.88 -23.44 21.78
C PRO A 1 31.84 -21.95 21.47
N ALA A 2 31.77 -21.06 22.47
CA ALA A 2 32.14 -19.67 22.26
C ALA A 2 33.55 -19.66 21.65
N HIS A 3 33.69 -19.09 20.45
CA HIS A 3 34.91 -19.04 19.61
C HIS A 3 35.27 -20.28 18.77
N GLY A 4 34.50 -21.37 18.78
CA GLY A 4 34.75 -22.52 17.90
C GLY A 4 33.70 -22.64 16.79
N THR A 5 34.12 -22.57 15.52
CA THR A 5 33.28 -22.85 14.36
C THR A 5 33.47 -24.31 13.93
N LYS A 6 32.37 -25.05 13.73
CA LYS A 6 32.37 -26.35 13.03
C LYS A 6 31.54 -26.20 11.76
N THR A 7 32.08 -26.62 10.64
CA THR A 7 31.38 -26.58 9.35
C THR A 7 30.94 -27.99 8.98
N PHE A 8 29.64 -28.15 8.70
CA PHE A 8 29.07 -29.38 8.17
C PHE A 8 28.69 -29.15 6.71
N ARG A 9 29.03 -30.11 5.83
CA ARG A 9 28.65 -30.07 4.41
C ARG A 9 27.74 -31.25 4.14
N ALA A 10 26.60 -30.98 3.51
CA ALA A 10 25.61 -31.98 3.14
C ALA A 10 25.13 -31.70 1.71
N ARG A 11 24.84 -32.76 0.96
CA ARG A 11 24.26 -32.69 -0.38
C ARG A 11 22.94 -33.44 -0.37
N LEU A 12 21.87 -32.74 -0.72
CA LEU A 12 20.55 -33.35 -0.96
C LEU A 12 20.50 -33.77 -2.43
N GLY A 13 20.61 -35.06 -2.70
CA GLY A 13 20.60 -35.59 -4.07
C GLY A 13 21.01 -37.05 -4.16
N VAL A 14 20.92 -37.60 -5.38
CA VAL A 14 21.25 -39.00 -5.69
C VAL A 14 22.77 -39.23 -5.74
N ASP A 15 23.53 -38.20 -6.11
CA ASP A 15 24.99 -38.16 -6.01
C ASP A 15 25.40 -37.50 -4.69
N HIS A 16 26.17 -38.22 -3.88
CA HIS A 16 26.64 -37.78 -2.56
C HIS A 16 28.04 -37.15 -2.59
N SER A 17 28.68 -37.05 -3.76
CA SER A 17 29.99 -36.42 -3.89
C SER A 17 29.94 -34.94 -3.51
N LEU A 18 30.89 -34.52 -2.69
CA LEU A 18 31.15 -33.11 -2.35
C LEU A 18 32.27 -32.51 -3.21
N ALA A 19 32.77 -33.24 -4.22
CA ALA A 19 33.77 -32.71 -5.14
C ALA A 19 33.23 -31.47 -5.87
N GLY A 20 34.06 -30.42 -5.95
CA GLY A 20 33.69 -29.14 -6.55
C GLY A 20 32.75 -28.27 -5.72
N PHE A 21 32.40 -28.64 -4.47
CA PHE A 21 31.51 -27.84 -3.62
C PHE A 21 32.00 -26.39 -3.43
N GLU A 22 33.29 -26.21 -3.12
CA GLU A 22 33.87 -24.88 -2.91
C GLU A 22 33.90 -24.08 -4.21
N ASP A 23 34.18 -24.73 -5.35
CA ASP A 23 34.19 -24.08 -6.66
C ASP A 23 32.80 -23.60 -7.03
N VAL A 24 31.76 -24.41 -6.82
CA VAL A 24 30.36 -24.03 -7.03
C VAL A 24 29.98 -22.87 -6.12
N LEU A 25 30.31 -22.94 -4.83
CA LEU A 25 29.98 -21.87 -3.88
C LEU A 25 30.68 -20.55 -4.24
N ALA A 26 31.97 -20.60 -4.61
CA ALA A 26 32.73 -19.44 -5.07
C ALA A 26 32.15 -18.88 -6.37
N GLN A 27 31.80 -19.74 -7.33
CA GLN A 27 31.15 -19.33 -8.58
C GLN A 27 29.81 -18.64 -8.33
N ARG A 28 28.93 -19.22 -7.50
CA ARG A 28 27.62 -18.61 -7.19
C ARG A 28 27.77 -17.26 -6.47
N ARG A 29 28.78 -17.10 -5.62
CA ARG A 29 29.11 -15.80 -4.99
C ARG A 29 29.52 -14.77 -6.03
N ALA A 30 30.45 -15.13 -6.92
CA ALA A 30 30.91 -14.24 -7.98
C ALA A 30 29.80 -13.83 -8.96
N GLU A 31 28.93 -14.78 -9.34
CA GLU A 31 27.75 -14.50 -10.18
C GLU A 31 26.77 -13.55 -9.47
N ALA A 32 26.51 -13.78 -8.18
CA ALA A 32 25.66 -12.88 -7.40
C ALA A 32 26.28 -11.47 -7.29
N ASP A 33 27.58 -11.36 -7.02
CA ASP A 33 28.28 -10.08 -6.94
C ASP A 33 28.23 -9.34 -8.28
N ALA A 34 28.44 -10.02 -9.41
CA ALA A 34 28.33 -9.44 -10.75
C ALA A 34 26.91 -8.94 -11.05
N PHE A 35 25.88 -9.73 -10.70
CA PHE A 35 24.48 -9.35 -10.85
C PHE A 35 24.15 -8.09 -10.04
N TYR A 36 24.48 -8.06 -8.75
CA TYR A 36 24.20 -6.90 -7.90
C TYR A 36 25.02 -5.68 -8.30
N HIS A 37 26.27 -5.84 -8.76
CA HIS A 37 27.07 -4.73 -9.28
C HIS A 37 26.37 -4.03 -10.46
N GLN A 38 25.77 -4.80 -11.39
CA GLN A 38 25.00 -4.22 -12.48
C GLN A 38 23.73 -3.53 -11.99
N LEU A 39 22.98 -4.15 -11.08
CA LEU A 39 21.76 -3.59 -10.50
C LEU A 39 22.02 -2.28 -9.72
N GLN A 40 23.18 -2.20 -9.08
CA GLN A 40 23.59 -1.13 -8.17
C GLN A 40 24.51 -0.08 -8.80
N CYS A 41 24.77 -0.16 -10.10
CA CYS A 41 25.77 0.67 -10.78
C CYS A 41 25.58 2.19 -10.66
N ARG A 42 24.38 2.66 -10.26
CA ARG A 42 24.07 4.08 -10.04
C ARG A 42 23.79 4.43 -8.57
N ILE A 43 24.09 3.52 -7.64
CA ILE A 43 24.06 3.77 -6.20
C ILE A 43 25.49 4.07 -5.75
N ALA A 44 25.76 5.32 -5.39
CA ALA A 44 27.12 5.76 -5.05
C ALA A 44 27.56 5.33 -3.64
N ASP A 45 26.62 5.20 -2.70
CA ASP A 45 26.90 4.86 -1.30
C ASP A 45 26.97 3.35 -1.07
N GLN A 46 28.08 2.86 -0.52
CA GLN A 46 28.27 1.45 -0.22
C GLN A 46 27.32 0.92 0.85
N ASP A 47 26.97 1.74 1.86
CA ASP A 47 26.00 1.33 2.88
C ASP A 47 24.61 1.16 2.26
N ALA A 48 24.21 2.07 1.37
CA ALA A 48 22.99 1.93 0.56
C ALA A 48 22.99 0.65 -0.30
N CYS A 49 24.09 0.33 -1.00
CA CYS A 49 24.22 -0.93 -1.75
C CYS A 49 24.03 -2.15 -0.85
N LYS A 50 24.61 -2.13 0.35
CA LYS A 50 24.49 -3.20 1.34
C LYS A 50 23.06 -3.36 1.86
N ILE A 51 22.39 -2.25 2.18
CA ILE A 51 20.98 -2.24 2.61
C ILE A 51 20.09 -2.84 1.53
N GLN A 52 20.23 -2.36 0.28
CA GLN A 52 19.41 -2.84 -0.83
C GLN A 52 19.63 -4.33 -1.10
N ARG A 53 20.88 -4.80 -1.11
CA ARG A 53 21.19 -6.22 -1.33
C ARG A 53 20.59 -7.11 -0.24
N GLN A 54 20.67 -6.69 1.03
CA GLN A 54 20.07 -7.44 2.14
C GLN A 54 18.55 -7.44 2.10
N ALA A 55 17.92 -6.32 1.72
CA ALA A 55 16.47 -6.27 1.54
C ALA A 55 16.00 -7.21 0.42
N LEU A 56 16.68 -7.22 -0.73
CA LEU A 56 16.37 -8.14 -1.84
C LEU A 56 16.63 -9.61 -1.47
N ALA A 57 17.71 -9.89 -0.74
CA ALA A 57 17.97 -11.22 -0.22
C ALA A 57 16.87 -11.68 0.76
N GLY A 58 16.40 -10.79 1.64
CA GLY A 58 15.28 -11.06 2.52
C GLY A 58 13.98 -11.36 1.77
N MET A 59 13.65 -10.60 0.71
CA MET A 59 12.49 -10.89 -0.15
C MET A 59 12.57 -12.28 -0.81
N ILE A 60 13.77 -12.77 -1.12
CA ILE A 60 13.95 -14.12 -1.67
C ILE A 60 13.77 -15.16 -0.55
N TRP A 61 14.27 -14.87 0.65
CA TRP A 61 14.17 -15.73 1.82
C TRP A 61 12.73 -15.87 2.33
N THR A 62 11.88 -14.86 2.13
CA THR A 62 10.45 -14.89 2.51
C THR A 62 9.58 -15.77 1.62
N LYS A 63 10.11 -16.33 0.53
CA LYS A 63 9.40 -17.29 -0.32
C LYS A 63 9.25 -18.62 0.43
N GLN A 64 8.01 -19.02 0.73
CA GLN A 64 7.70 -20.28 1.43
C GLN A 64 6.70 -21.12 0.64
N TRP A 65 6.89 -22.45 0.64
CA TRP A 65 5.87 -23.38 0.16
C TRP A 65 4.73 -23.42 1.17
N TYR A 66 3.52 -23.07 0.72
CA TYR A 66 2.34 -23.00 1.57
C TYR A 66 1.27 -23.96 1.05
N TYR A 67 0.96 -24.98 1.87
CA TYR A 67 -0.07 -25.97 1.57
C TYR A 67 -1.22 -25.86 2.57
N TYR A 68 -2.41 -25.54 2.07
CA TYR A 68 -3.63 -25.50 2.87
C TYR A 68 -4.84 -25.72 1.98
N ASP A 69 -5.50 -26.85 2.16
CA ASP A 69 -6.75 -27.23 1.50
C ASP A 69 -7.89 -27.08 2.50
N VAL A 70 -8.78 -26.11 2.26
CA VAL A 70 -9.87 -25.79 3.19
C VAL A 70 -10.89 -26.94 3.25
N ASP A 71 -11.24 -27.53 2.12
CA ASP A 71 -12.22 -28.62 2.05
C ASP A 71 -11.73 -29.83 2.84
N ARG A 72 -10.49 -30.25 2.56
CA ARG A 72 -9.84 -31.36 3.29
C ARG A 72 -9.64 -31.03 4.77
N TRP A 73 -9.36 -29.79 5.13
CA TRP A 73 -9.23 -29.39 6.53
C TRP A 73 -10.54 -29.58 7.31
N LEU A 74 -11.66 -29.15 6.72
CA LEU A 74 -12.98 -29.21 7.34
C LEU A 74 -13.48 -30.65 7.47
N ASP A 75 -13.38 -31.43 6.39
CA ASP A 75 -13.93 -32.80 6.34
C ASP A 75 -13.01 -33.83 6.99
N GLY A 76 -11.72 -33.51 7.10
CA GLY A 76 -10.69 -34.44 7.53
C GLY A 76 -10.16 -35.29 6.38
N ASP A 77 -9.08 -36.03 6.66
CA ASP A 77 -8.50 -36.95 5.71
C ASP A 77 -8.71 -38.42 6.09
N LEU A 78 -7.92 -38.95 7.01
CA LEU A 78 -7.98 -40.33 7.47
C LEU A 78 -8.63 -40.46 8.86
N ILE A 79 -8.83 -39.33 9.55
CA ILE A 79 -9.37 -39.25 10.90
C ILE A 79 -10.63 -38.41 10.86
N GLU A 80 -11.71 -38.96 11.43
CA GLU A 80 -12.99 -38.25 11.58
C GLU A 80 -12.81 -36.97 12.40
N THR A 81 -13.36 -35.87 11.91
CA THR A 81 -13.23 -34.55 12.53
C THR A 81 -14.43 -34.27 13.42
N PRO A 82 -14.27 -33.51 14.52
CA PRO A 82 -15.42 -33.07 15.31
C PRO A 82 -16.38 -32.24 14.46
N GLU A 83 -17.70 -32.40 14.64
CA GLU A 83 -18.72 -31.67 13.87
C GLU A 83 -18.56 -30.15 13.97
N SER A 84 -18.05 -29.65 15.10
CA SER A 84 -17.73 -28.22 15.29
C SER A 84 -16.71 -27.68 14.29
N ARG A 85 -15.89 -28.54 13.69
CA ARG A 85 -14.90 -28.14 12.67
C ARG A 85 -15.57 -27.61 11.40
N LYS A 86 -16.76 -28.10 11.04
CA LYS A 86 -17.49 -27.59 9.86
C LYS A 86 -17.93 -26.14 10.01
N GLN A 87 -17.95 -25.61 11.23
CA GLN A 87 -18.25 -24.22 11.55
C GLN A 87 -16.98 -23.41 11.90
N ALA A 88 -15.78 -23.98 11.70
CA ALA A 88 -14.53 -23.29 11.96
C ALA A 88 -14.33 -22.08 11.04
N ARG A 89 -13.29 -21.28 11.32
CA ARG A 89 -12.91 -20.14 10.46
C ARG A 89 -12.79 -20.57 9.00
N ASN A 90 -13.17 -19.67 8.09
CA ASN A 90 -13.10 -19.88 6.64
C ASN A 90 -13.95 -21.04 6.09
N ASN A 91 -14.95 -21.53 6.82
CA ASN A 91 -15.77 -22.65 6.33
C ASN A 91 -16.51 -22.36 5.00
N ASP A 92 -16.76 -21.08 4.69
CA ASP A 92 -17.35 -20.63 3.41
C ASP A 92 -16.35 -20.65 2.23
N TRP A 93 -15.08 -20.97 2.47
CA TRP A 93 -13.99 -20.94 1.48
C TRP A 93 -13.52 -22.34 1.04
N ARG A 94 -14.41 -23.33 1.00
CA ARG A 94 -14.07 -24.72 0.60
C ARG A 94 -13.34 -24.85 -0.74
N HIS A 95 -13.57 -23.93 -1.67
CA HIS A 95 -12.89 -23.90 -2.98
C HIS A 95 -11.40 -23.51 -2.89
N LEU A 96 -10.96 -22.95 -1.76
CA LEU A 96 -9.63 -22.39 -1.61
C LEU A 96 -8.61 -23.51 -1.32
N HIS A 97 -7.66 -23.65 -2.24
CA HIS A 97 -6.63 -24.68 -2.20
C HIS A 97 -5.26 -24.06 -2.49
N ASN A 98 -4.48 -23.88 -1.42
CA ASN A 98 -3.11 -23.38 -1.50
C ASN A 98 -2.14 -24.56 -1.71
N ALA A 99 -1.31 -24.46 -2.74
CA ALA A 99 -0.21 -25.40 -2.99
C ALA A 99 0.81 -24.69 -3.89
N ASP A 100 1.39 -23.61 -3.38
CA ASP A 100 2.28 -22.74 -4.14
C ASP A 100 3.42 -22.22 -3.27
N VAL A 101 4.48 -21.74 -3.93
CA VAL A 101 5.50 -20.91 -3.27
C VAL A 101 4.98 -19.47 -3.24
N ILE A 102 4.81 -18.93 -2.04
CA ILE A 102 4.23 -17.61 -1.80
C ILE A 102 5.25 -16.72 -1.07
N SER A 103 5.32 -15.43 -1.45
CA SER A 103 6.09 -14.42 -0.73
C SER A 103 5.35 -14.01 0.56
N MET A 104 5.90 -14.41 1.71
CA MET A 104 5.30 -14.11 3.01
C MET A 104 5.69 -12.72 3.55
N PRO A 105 4.88 -12.12 4.43
CA PRO A 105 5.26 -10.88 5.14
C PRO A 105 6.52 -11.05 5.97
N ASP A 106 6.63 -12.15 6.70
CA ASP A 106 7.73 -12.49 7.59
C ASP A 106 7.96 -14.02 7.56
N THR A 107 9.21 -14.48 7.68
CA THR A 107 9.52 -15.93 7.58
C THR A 107 9.23 -16.73 8.85
N TRP A 108 9.03 -16.06 9.97
CA TRP A 108 9.02 -16.64 11.31
C TRP A 108 7.70 -16.36 12.05
N GLU A 109 7.34 -15.10 12.23
CA GLU A 109 6.15 -14.66 12.98
C GLU A 109 4.88 -14.69 12.14
N TYR A 110 5.01 -14.41 10.84
CA TYR A 110 3.90 -14.42 9.88
C TYR A 110 4.12 -15.40 8.72
N PRO A 111 4.27 -16.72 8.99
CA PRO A 111 4.49 -17.74 7.95
C PRO A 111 3.20 -18.09 7.19
N TRP A 112 2.39 -17.07 6.89
CA TRP A 112 1.11 -17.12 6.21
C TRP A 112 0.99 -15.86 5.36
N TYR A 113 0.19 -15.91 4.28
CA TYR A 113 0.09 -14.78 3.36
C TYR A 113 -0.96 -13.76 3.80
N ALA A 114 -0.67 -12.48 3.60
CA ALA A 114 -1.68 -11.45 3.45
C ALA A 114 -1.65 -10.95 2.00
N THR A 115 -2.83 -10.88 1.40
CA THR A 115 -2.98 -10.49 -0.01
C THR A 115 -2.47 -9.06 -0.23
N TRP A 116 -2.86 -8.10 0.60
CA TRP A 116 -2.39 -6.71 0.40
C TRP A 116 -0.88 -6.53 0.64
N ASP A 117 -0.27 -7.23 1.60
CA ASP A 117 1.18 -7.30 1.80
C ASP A 117 1.89 -7.75 0.51
N LEU A 118 1.38 -8.82 -0.12
CA LEU A 118 1.95 -9.39 -1.34
C LEU A 118 2.04 -8.37 -2.48
N ALA A 119 1.07 -7.46 -2.59
CA ALA A 119 1.13 -6.39 -3.58
C ALA A 119 2.39 -5.52 -3.42
N PHE A 120 2.78 -5.22 -2.18
CA PHE A 120 4.02 -4.49 -1.88
C PHE A 120 5.27 -5.34 -2.07
N HIS A 121 5.22 -6.65 -1.80
CA HIS A 121 6.33 -7.58 -2.00
C HIS A 121 6.77 -7.63 -3.47
N CYS A 122 5.81 -7.56 -4.38
CA CYS A 122 6.04 -7.71 -5.81
C CYS A 122 6.91 -6.58 -6.41
N LEU A 123 6.92 -5.39 -5.82
CA LEU A 123 7.75 -4.28 -6.29
C LEU A 123 9.25 -4.55 -6.14
N PRO A 124 9.80 -4.79 -4.93
CA PRO A 124 11.21 -5.15 -4.79
C PRO A 124 11.55 -6.47 -5.47
N LEU A 125 10.66 -7.48 -5.45
CA LEU A 125 10.86 -8.73 -6.18
C LEU A 125 11.02 -8.49 -7.69
N SER A 126 10.27 -7.56 -8.29
CA SER A 126 10.41 -7.25 -9.72
C SER A 126 11.78 -6.68 -10.12
N LEU A 127 12.60 -6.23 -9.16
CA LEU A 127 13.98 -5.80 -9.43
C LEU A 127 14.92 -6.97 -9.69
N VAL A 128 14.59 -8.17 -9.20
CA VAL A 128 15.44 -9.37 -9.30
C VAL A 128 14.77 -10.53 -10.03
N ASP A 129 13.44 -10.59 -10.02
CA ASP A 129 12.62 -11.68 -10.57
C ASP A 129 11.20 -11.16 -10.90
N SER A 130 11.08 -10.46 -12.03
CA SER A 130 9.79 -9.92 -12.49
C SER A 130 8.80 -11.01 -12.87
N TYR A 131 9.26 -12.18 -13.31
CA TYR A 131 8.40 -13.32 -13.59
C TYR A 131 7.69 -13.80 -12.31
N PHE A 132 8.44 -14.03 -11.23
CA PHE A 132 7.84 -14.42 -9.95
C PHE A 132 6.88 -13.36 -9.43
N ALA A 133 7.25 -12.08 -9.45
CA ALA A 133 6.37 -10.99 -9.01
C ALA A 133 5.02 -10.98 -9.75
N LYS A 134 5.02 -11.19 -11.08
CA LYS A 134 3.79 -11.32 -11.87
C LYS A 134 2.98 -12.56 -11.49
N GLN A 135 3.63 -13.71 -11.30
CA GLN A 135 2.94 -14.93 -10.88
C GLN A 135 2.29 -14.80 -9.50
N GLN A 136 2.93 -14.08 -8.57
CA GLN A 136 2.36 -13.80 -7.25
C GLN A 136 1.09 -12.94 -7.33
N LEU A 137 1.08 -11.90 -8.17
CA LEU A 137 -0.12 -11.06 -8.38
C LEU A 137 -1.27 -11.82 -9.06
N LEU A 138 -0.94 -12.73 -9.98
CA LEU A 138 -1.93 -13.60 -10.60
C LEU A 138 -2.46 -14.65 -9.62
N LEU A 139 -1.66 -15.09 -8.65
CA LEU A 139 -1.96 -16.22 -7.78
C LEU A 139 -3.33 -16.08 -7.09
N PHE A 140 -3.55 -14.96 -6.41
CA PHE A 140 -4.80 -14.70 -5.66
C PHE A 140 -6.01 -14.40 -6.54
N THR A 141 -5.80 -14.35 -7.86
CA THR A 141 -6.87 -14.19 -8.85
C THR A 141 -7.23 -15.49 -9.58
N ARG A 142 -6.51 -16.58 -9.29
CA ARG A 142 -6.79 -17.92 -9.85
C ARG A 142 -8.05 -18.52 -9.23
N GLU A 143 -8.65 -19.45 -9.95
CA GLU A 143 -9.94 -20.08 -9.64
C GLU A 143 -9.92 -20.82 -8.28
N ARG A 144 -8.76 -21.31 -7.86
CA ARG A 144 -8.56 -22.00 -6.57
C ARG A 144 -8.21 -21.07 -5.39
N TYR A 145 -8.21 -19.75 -5.62
CA TYR A 145 -7.93 -18.73 -4.60
C TYR A 145 -9.02 -17.67 -4.55
N LEU A 146 -9.40 -17.12 -5.70
CA LEU A 146 -10.42 -16.09 -5.82
C LEU A 146 -11.79 -16.70 -5.52
N HIS A 147 -12.53 -16.08 -4.60
CA HIS A 147 -13.90 -16.47 -4.32
C HIS A 147 -14.76 -16.32 -5.58
N PRO A 148 -15.72 -17.22 -5.85
CA PRO A 148 -16.65 -17.11 -6.98
C PRO A 148 -17.44 -15.79 -7.09
N ASN A 149 -17.45 -14.96 -6.03
CA ASN A 149 -18.12 -13.67 -6.01
C ASN A 149 -17.18 -12.50 -6.38
N GLY A 150 -15.90 -12.77 -6.67
CA GLY A 150 -14.85 -11.79 -6.97
C GLY A 150 -13.96 -11.38 -5.78
N GLN A 151 -14.21 -11.86 -4.57
CA GLN A 151 -13.38 -11.53 -3.40
C GLN A 151 -12.02 -12.26 -3.44
N MET A 152 -10.93 -11.53 -3.22
CA MET A 152 -9.63 -12.13 -2.95
C MET A 152 -9.51 -12.46 -1.46
N PRO A 153 -8.90 -13.60 -1.06
CA PRO A 153 -8.76 -13.97 0.34
C PRO A 153 -7.86 -12.98 1.07
N ALA A 154 -8.27 -12.46 2.24
CA ALA A 154 -7.45 -11.49 2.96
C ALA A 154 -6.18 -12.10 3.56
N TYR A 155 -6.33 -12.96 4.57
CA TYR A 155 -5.26 -13.66 5.28
C TYR A 155 -5.78 -14.91 5.99
N GLU A 156 -4.88 -15.79 6.43
CA GLU A 156 -5.20 -17.15 6.88
C GLU A 156 -6.29 -17.23 7.96
N TRP A 157 -6.35 -16.32 8.93
CA TRP A 157 -7.35 -16.44 10.00
C TRP A 157 -8.74 -15.92 9.64
N ASN A 158 -8.87 -15.16 8.55
CA ASN A 158 -10.16 -14.69 8.05
C ASN A 158 -10.07 -14.28 6.58
N PHE A 159 -10.41 -15.20 5.67
CA PHE A 159 -10.39 -14.91 4.24
C PHE A 159 -11.47 -13.91 3.81
N CYS A 160 -12.56 -13.78 4.58
CA CYS A 160 -13.66 -12.85 4.32
C CYS A 160 -13.33 -11.39 4.67
N ASP A 161 -12.22 -11.13 5.37
CA ASP A 161 -11.83 -9.75 5.67
C ASP A 161 -11.49 -8.96 4.41
N VAL A 162 -11.40 -7.64 4.60
CA VAL A 162 -11.21 -6.69 3.52
C VAL A 162 -9.87 -6.00 3.71
N ASN A 163 -9.03 -6.04 2.69
CA ASN A 163 -7.77 -5.29 2.67
C ASN A 163 -7.83 -4.15 1.65
N PRO A 164 -6.91 -3.18 1.70
CA PRO A 164 -6.79 -2.16 0.67
C PRO A 164 -6.61 -2.80 -0.72
N PRO A 165 -7.37 -2.37 -1.75
CA PRO A 165 -7.32 -2.91 -3.10
C PRO A 165 -6.09 -2.44 -3.90
N VAL A 166 -4.90 -2.55 -3.32
CA VAL A 166 -3.62 -2.13 -3.91
C VAL A 166 -3.10 -3.07 -5.00
N HIS A 167 -3.81 -4.18 -5.28
CA HIS A 167 -3.42 -5.15 -6.29
C HIS A 167 -3.35 -4.57 -7.71
N ALA A 168 -4.28 -3.70 -8.09
CA ALA A 168 -4.26 -3.04 -9.40
C ALA A 168 -3.05 -2.12 -9.55
N TRP A 169 -2.73 -1.35 -8.50
CA TRP A 169 -1.53 -0.53 -8.44
C TRP A 169 -0.27 -1.39 -8.59
N ALA A 170 -0.12 -2.46 -7.80
CA ALA A 170 1.06 -3.30 -7.86
C ALA A 170 1.22 -3.96 -9.25
N SER A 171 0.12 -4.42 -9.84
CA SER A 171 0.11 -5.01 -11.19
C SER A 171 0.57 -4.02 -12.26
N TRP A 172 0.04 -2.80 -12.21
CA TRP A 172 0.46 -1.73 -13.10
C TRP A 172 1.94 -1.38 -12.91
N ARG A 173 2.41 -1.26 -11.66
CA ARG A 173 3.81 -0.93 -11.35
C ARG A 173 4.77 -2.03 -11.78
N VAL A 174 4.47 -3.30 -11.53
CA VAL A 174 5.30 -4.44 -11.96
C VAL A 174 5.40 -4.49 -13.49
N TYR A 175 4.28 -4.30 -14.20
CA TYR A 175 4.28 -4.18 -15.66
C TYR A 175 5.19 -3.05 -16.14
N GLN A 176 5.10 -1.85 -15.54
CA GLN A 176 5.95 -0.70 -15.91
C GLN A 176 7.45 -0.95 -15.62
N ILE A 177 7.76 -1.58 -14.48
CA ILE A 177 9.14 -1.92 -14.10
C ILE A 177 9.74 -2.90 -15.11
N GLU A 178 9.03 -3.99 -15.42
CA GLU A 178 9.47 -4.96 -16.42
C GLU A 178 9.63 -4.33 -17.80
N ARG A 179 8.64 -3.56 -18.26
CA ARG A 179 8.69 -2.84 -19.54
C ARG A 179 9.97 -2.00 -19.66
N THR A 180 10.33 -1.32 -18.58
CA THR A 180 11.55 -0.49 -18.51
C THR A 180 12.83 -1.34 -18.54
N GLN A 181 12.83 -2.50 -17.90
CA GLN A 181 13.95 -3.45 -17.92
C GLN A 181 14.16 -4.10 -19.29
N ARG A 182 13.06 -4.33 -20.04
CA ARG A 182 13.07 -4.91 -21.39
C ARG A 182 13.27 -3.90 -22.52
N GLY A 183 13.45 -2.61 -22.21
CA GLY A 183 13.73 -1.58 -23.21
C GLY A 183 12.49 -1.01 -23.91
N GLY A 184 11.29 -1.18 -23.35
CA GLY A 184 10.07 -0.53 -23.83
C GLY A 184 8.88 -1.47 -24.06
N GLU A 185 9.12 -2.78 -24.15
CA GLU A 185 8.09 -3.79 -24.38
C GLU A 185 7.61 -4.42 -23.07
N GLY A 186 6.32 -4.25 -22.76
CA GLY A 186 5.68 -4.82 -21.56
C GLY A 186 4.98 -6.15 -21.86
N ASP A 187 4.78 -6.97 -20.83
CA ASP A 187 3.99 -8.21 -20.94
C ASP A 187 2.49 -7.90 -20.95
N LEU A 188 1.93 -7.71 -22.15
CA LEU A 188 0.52 -7.41 -22.36
C LEU A 188 -0.38 -8.57 -21.93
N SER A 189 0.05 -9.83 -22.09
CA SER A 189 -0.74 -10.99 -21.69
C SER A 189 -0.92 -11.05 -20.18
N PHE A 190 0.12 -10.75 -19.40
CA PHE A 190 0.00 -10.56 -17.95
C PHE A 190 -0.99 -9.44 -17.61
N LEU A 191 -0.84 -8.28 -18.26
CA LEU A 191 -1.65 -7.11 -17.96
C LEU A 191 -3.13 -7.35 -18.26
N GLU A 192 -3.43 -7.97 -19.40
CA GLU A 192 -4.77 -8.37 -19.82
C GLU A 192 -5.36 -9.40 -18.85
N GLN A 193 -4.61 -10.46 -18.52
CA GLN A 193 -5.10 -11.50 -17.60
C GLN A 193 -5.47 -10.93 -16.22
N VAL A 194 -4.58 -10.14 -15.62
CA VAL A 194 -4.83 -9.58 -14.29
C VAL A 194 -5.93 -8.52 -14.34
N PHE A 195 -6.03 -7.73 -15.42
CA PHE A 195 -7.11 -6.75 -15.60
C PHE A 195 -8.50 -7.39 -15.52
N HIS A 196 -8.74 -8.49 -16.27
CA HIS A 196 -10.03 -9.17 -16.27
C HIS A 196 -10.40 -9.72 -14.89
N LYS A 197 -9.42 -10.25 -14.16
CA LYS A 197 -9.65 -10.76 -12.81
C LYS A 197 -9.92 -9.64 -11.81
N LEU A 198 -9.20 -8.53 -11.92
CA LEU A 198 -9.41 -7.36 -11.09
C LEU A 198 -10.76 -6.68 -11.38
N MET A 199 -11.32 -6.78 -12.59
CA MET A 199 -12.70 -6.37 -12.85
C MET A 199 -13.74 -7.12 -12.01
N LEU A 200 -13.55 -8.43 -11.80
CA LEU A 200 -14.42 -9.22 -10.93
C LEU A 200 -14.33 -8.74 -9.48
N ASN A 201 -13.10 -8.50 -9.01
CA ASN A 201 -12.86 -7.97 -7.68
C ASN A 201 -13.40 -6.55 -7.50
N PHE A 202 -13.23 -5.68 -8.49
CA PHE A 202 -13.79 -4.33 -8.49
C PHE A 202 -15.33 -4.37 -8.38
N THR A 203 -15.97 -5.24 -9.17
CA THR A 203 -17.43 -5.41 -9.12
C THR A 203 -17.89 -5.92 -7.76
N TRP A 204 -17.14 -6.83 -7.13
CA TRP A 204 -17.40 -7.26 -5.75
C TRP A 204 -17.35 -6.09 -4.78
N TRP A 205 -16.35 -5.21 -4.89
CA TRP A 205 -16.22 -4.03 -4.05
C TRP A 205 -17.43 -3.10 -4.15
N VAL A 206 -17.83 -2.74 -5.38
CA VAL A 206 -19.01 -1.91 -5.64
C VAL A 206 -20.26 -2.54 -5.02
N ASN A 207 -20.49 -3.84 -5.26
CA ASN A 207 -21.74 -4.46 -4.82
C ASN A 207 -21.80 -4.80 -3.32
N ARG A 208 -20.66 -4.92 -2.62
CA ARG A 208 -20.61 -5.42 -1.24
C ARG A 208 -20.11 -4.40 -0.22
N LYS A 209 -19.48 -3.33 -0.67
CA LYS A 209 -18.85 -2.34 0.20
C LYS A 209 -19.38 -0.92 -0.04
N ASP A 210 -20.36 -0.74 -0.90
CA ASP A 210 -21.14 0.50 -1.03
C ASP A 210 -22.58 0.24 -0.58
N VAL A 211 -22.81 0.25 0.73
CA VAL A 211 -24.07 -0.19 1.34
C VAL A 211 -25.27 0.66 0.90
N GLU A 212 -25.03 1.94 0.63
CA GLU A 212 -26.07 2.89 0.23
C GLU A 212 -26.19 3.06 -1.29
N ASP A 213 -25.35 2.40 -2.09
CA ASP A 213 -25.24 2.57 -3.55
C ASP A 213 -25.00 4.05 -3.93
N ARG A 214 -24.07 4.69 -3.22
CA ARG A 214 -23.78 6.14 -3.32
C ARG A 214 -22.33 6.44 -3.67
N ASN A 215 -21.55 5.42 -4.02
CA ASN A 215 -20.12 5.47 -4.24
C ASN A 215 -19.33 5.93 -2.99
N VAL A 216 -19.86 5.64 -1.80
CA VAL A 216 -19.20 5.88 -0.50
C VAL A 216 -18.93 4.53 0.14
N PHE A 217 -17.66 4.15 0.19
CA PHE A 217 -17.27 2.78 0.50
C PHE A 217 -16.99 2.57 1.98
N GLN A 218 -17.46 1.42 2.48
CA GLN A 218 -17.35 0.94 3.84
C GLN A 218 -16.56 -0.38 3.80
N GLY A 219 -15.25 -0.28 4.02
CA GLY A 219 -14.32 -1.41 3.91
C GLY A 219 -14.08 -2.14 5.22
N GLY A 220 -14.55 -1.62 6.35
CA GLY A 220 -14.26 -2.21 7.66
C GLY A 220 -12.77 -2.08 8.02
N PHE A 221 -12.09 -3.23 8.18
CA PHE A 221 -10.70 -3.37 8.65
C PHE A 221 -9.64 -2.65 7.79
N LEU A 222 -9.72 -2.78 6.46
CA LEU A 222 -8.81 -2.14 5.48
C LEU A 222 -7.30 -2.22 5.82
N GLY A 223 -6.84 -3.24 6.53
CA GLY A 223 -5.41 -3.41 6.86
C GLY A 223 -4.85 -2.42 7.88
N LEU A 224 -5.71 -1.60 8.50
CA LEU A 224 -5.33 -0.52 9.40
C LEU A 224 -5.96 -0.73 10.79
N ASP A 225 -5.54 -1.79 11.47
CA ASP A 225 -6.15 -2.42 12.65
C ASP A 225 -6.84 -1.45 13.63
N ASN A 226 -6.06 -0.58 14.28
CA ASN A 226 -6.54 0.31 15.34
C ASN A 226 -6.51 1.80 14.93
N ILE A 227 -6.49 2.12 13.63
CA ILE A 227 -6.36 3.50 13.12
C ILE A 227 -7.54 4.39 13.53
N GLY A 228 -8.71 3.79 13.69
CA GLY A 228 -9.96 4.47 14.05
C GLY A 228 -10.26 4.45 15.54
N VAL A 229 -11.31 5.18 15.91
CA VAL A 229 -11.88 5.18 17.28
C VAL A 229 -12.52 3.83 17.60
N PHE A 230 -13.16 3.22 16.61
CA PHE A 230 -13.87 1.96 16.72
C PHE A 230 -13.14 0.82 16.00
N ASP A 231 -13.39 -0.40 16.46
CA ASP A 231 -13.09 -1.61 15.69
C ASP A 231 -14.05 -1.67 14.49
N ARG A 232 -13.54 -1.28 13.31
CA ARG A 232 -14.32 -1.17 12.08
C ARG A 232 -14.77 -2.53 11.51
N SER A 233 -14.29 -3.64 12.08
CA SER A 233 -14.69 -5.01 11.68
C SER A 233 -15.90 -5.52 12.45
N LYS A 234 -16.34 -4.80 13.48
CA LYS A 234 -17.46 -5.18 14.34
C LYS A 234 -18.65 -4.23 14.18
N PRO A 235 -19.87 -4.68 14.52
CA PRO A 235 -21.00 -3.78 14.68
C PRO A 235 -20.65 -2.63 15.63
N LEU A 236 -21.03 -1.42 15.25
CA LEU A 236 -20.74 -0.24 16.06
C LEU A 236 -21.50 -0.29 17.38
N PRO A 237 -20.86 0.03 18.53
CA PRO A 237 -21.55 0.11 19.81
C PRO A 237 -22.75 1.08 19.81
N THR A 238 -22.68 2.08 18.93
CA THR A 238 -23.68 3.14 18.77
C THR A 238 -24.85 2.75 17.84
N GLY A 239 -24.78 1.60 17.16
CA GLY A 239 -25.57 1.34 15.96
C GLY A 239 -25.14 2.22 14.78
N GLY A 240 -25.83 2.11 13.64
CA GLY A 240 -25.50 2.86 12.43
C GLY A 240 -24.32 2.28 11.63
N HIS A 241 -23.65 3.12 10.85
CA HIS A 241 -22.48 2.76 10.02
C HIS A 241 -21.45 3.89 9.92
N ILE A 242 -20.22 3.57 9.49
CA ILE A 242 -19.15 4.55 9.25
C ILE A 242 -18.95 4.73 7.74
N ASN A 243 -19.03 5.97 7.28
CA ASN A 243 -18.57 6.39 5.96
C ASN A 243 -17.06 6.65 6.04
N GLN A 244 -16.28 5.82 5.37
CA GLN A 244 -14.83 5.76 5.49
C GLN A 244 -14.14 6.58 4.39
N ALA A 245 -13.35 7.58 4.78
CA ALA A 245 -12.61 8.41 3.83
C ALA A 245 -11.51 7.63 3.10
N ASP A 246 -10.83 6.73 3.80
CA ASP A 246 -9.83 5.83 3.23
C ASP A 246 -10.47 4.78 2.32
N GLY A 247 -11.54 4.10 2.75
CA GLY A 247 -12.26 3.12 1.94
C GLY A 247 -12.68 3.68 0.58
N THR A 248 -13.24 4.89 0.58
CA THR A 248 -13.67 5.58 -0.65
C THR A 248 -12.48 6.01 -1.51
N ALA A 249 -11.41 6.54 -0.89
CA ALA A 249 -10.20 6.93 -1.60
C ALA A 249 -9.45 5.74 -2.23
N TRP A 250 -9.45 4.57 -1.57
CA TRP A 250 -8.89 3.35 -2.12
C TRP A 250 -9.61 2.92 -3.41
N MET A 251 -10.93 3.03 -3.45
CA MET A 251 -11.70 2.72 -4.65
C MET A 251 -11.49 3.75 -5.76
N ALA A 252 -11.32 5.03 -5.42
CA ALA A 252 -10.90 6.05 -6.39
C ALA A 252 -9.53 5.69 -7.01
N MET A 253 -8.56 5.31 -6.17
CA MET A 253 -7.24 4.84 -6.62
C MET A 253 -7.37 3.57 -7.48
N TYR A 254 -8.24 2.62 -7.12
CA TYR A 254 -8.48 1.41 -7.89
C TYR A 254 -9.05 1.74 -9.29
N CYS A 255 -10.06 2.63 -9.37
CA CYS A 255 -10.58 3.12 -10.65
C CYS A 255 -9.49 3.70 -11.54
N LEU A 256 -8.63 4.56 -10.98
CA LEU A 256 -7.56 5.20 -11.75
C LEU A 256 -6.52 4.18 -12.26
N ASN A 257 -6.14 3.19 -11.44
CA ASN A 257 -5.23 2.13 -11.88
C ASN A 257 -5.87 1.26 -12.98
N MET A 258 -7.13 0.86 -12.83
CA MET A 258 -7.85 0.09 -13.84
C MET A 258 -8.03 0.87 -15.14
N MET A 259 -8.36 2.16 -15.06
CA MET A 259 -8.40 3.06 -16.21
C MET A 259 -7.02 3.09 -16.91
N ARG A 260 -5.93 3.21 -16.14
CA ARG A 260 -4.59 3.27 -16.73
C ARG A 260 -4.18 1.97 -17.42
N MET A 261 -4.50 0.82 -16.82
CA MET A 261 -4.30 -0.49 -17.45
C MET A 261 -5.12 -0.62 -18.73
N ALA A 262 -6.40 -0.21 -18.70
CA ALA A 262 -7.27 -0.24 -19.87
C ALA A 262 -6.73 0.66 -21.00
N LEU A 263 -6.31 1.89 -20.71
CA LEU A 263 -5.70 2.80 -21.69
C LEU A 263 -4.44 2.20 -22.34
N GLU A 264 -3.60 1.51 -21.58
CA GLU A 264 -2.43 0.81 -22.13
C GLU A 264 -2.87 -0.32 -23.07
N LEU A 265 -3.84 -1.16 -22.65
CA LEU A 265 -4.36 -2.25 -23.47
C LEU A 265 -5.08 -1.73 -24.74
N SER A 266 -5.75 -0.57 -24.66
CA SER A 266 -6.42 0.08 -25.80
C SER A 266 -5.49 0.42 -26.95
N LEU A 267 -4.20 0.63 -26.69
CA LEU A 267 -3.20 0.85 -27.73
C LEU A 267 -2.98 -0.37 -28.64
N HIS A 268 -3.42 -1.55 -28.18
CA HIS A 268 -3.26 -2.82 -28.88
C HIS A 268 -4.61 -3.46 -29.25
N ASN A 269 -5.65 -3.20 -28.46
CA ASN A 269 -7.01 -3.68 -28.72
C ASN A 269 -8.05 -2.63 -28.30
N ALA A 270 -8.72 -2.02 -29.28
CA ALA A 270 -9.67 -0.93 -29.08
C ALA A 270 -10.86 -1.25 -28.16
N VAL A 271 -11.18 -2.54 -27.94
CA VAL A 271 -12.27 -2.94 -27.01
C VAL A 271 -12.03 -2.42 -25.59
N TYR A 272 -10.77 -2.30 -25.16
CA TYR A 272 -10.45 -1.79 -23.82
C TYR A 272 -10.73 -0.29 -23.64
N GLU A 273 -10.92 0.46 -24.74
CA GLU A 273 -11.20 1.90 -24.65
C GLU A 273 -12.55 2.16 -23.96
N GLU A 274 -13.53 1.27 -24.15
CA GLU A 274 -14.82 1.32 -23.43
C GLU A 274 -14.63 1.15 -21.92
N MET A 275 -13.73 0.23 -21.54
CA MET A 275 -13.43 0.00 -20.14
C MET A 275 -12.68 1.18 -19.52
N ALA A 276 -11.77 1.81 -20.26
CA ALA A 276 -11.11 3.03 -19.82
C ALA A 276 -12.14 4.14 -19.53
N ILE A 277 -13.11 4.34 -20.43
CA ILE A 277 -14.24 5.27 -20.25
C ILE A 277 -15.04 4.92 -18.99
N LYS A 278 -15.42 3.65 -18.81
CA LYS A 278 -16.16 3.20 -17.62
C LYS A 278 -15.43 3.57 -16.33
N PHE A 279 -14.13 3.29 -16.24
CA PHE A 279 -13.37 3.54 -15.01
C PHE A 279 -13.13 5.02 -14.78
N PHE A 280 -12.96 5.80 -15.85
CA PHE A 280 -12.92 7.25 -15.80
C PHE A 280 -14.22 7.83 -15.21
N ARG A 281 -15.38 7.49 -15.77
CA ARG A 281 -16.68 7.97 -15.26
C ARG A 281 -16.92 7.54 -13.81
N HIS A 282 -16.62 6.30 -13.49
CA HIS A 282 -16.78 5.78 -12.13
C HIS A 282 -15.87 6.52 -11.13
N PHE A 283 -14.63 6.88 -11.51
CA PHE A 283 -13.77 7.72 -10.68
C PHE A 283 -14.41 9.10 -10.38
N LEU A 284 -15.05 9.72 -11.37
CA LEU A 284 -15.71 11.02 -11.18
C LEU A 284 -16.89 10.94 -10.21
N HIS A 285 -17.71 9.89 -10.31
CA HIS A 285 -18.80 9.67 -9.35
C HIS A 285 -18.29 9.45 -7.92
N ILE A 286 -17.18 8.72 -7.74
CA ILE A 286 -16.54 8.60 -6.41
C ILE A 286 -16.06 9.97 -5.92
N ALA A 287 -15.40 10.75 -6.78
CA ALA A 287 -14.89 12.07 -6.42
C ALA A 287 -16.02 13.05 -6.04
N GLU A 288 -17.17 12.93 -6.71
CA GLU A 288 -18.39 13.70 -6.42
C GLU A 288 -18.93 13.33 -5.06
N ALA A 289 -19.12 12.03 -4.81
CA ALA A 289 -19.62 11.50 -3.55
C ALA A 289 -18.74 11.93 -2.36
N MET A 290 -17.41 11.93 -2.51
CA MET A 290 -16.48 12.40 -1.46
C MET A 290 -16.59 13.90 -1.18
N THR A 291 -17.00 14.70 -2.17
CA THR A 291 -17.08 16.16 -2.07
C THR A 291 -18.45 16.65 -1.61
N ASN A 292 -19.52 15.95 -2.00
CA ASN A 292 -20.90 16.32 -1.72
C ASN A 292 -21.74 15.07 -1.45
N MET A 293 -21.70 14.55 -0.22
CA MET A 293 -22.50 13.37 0.12
C MET A 293 -23.99 13.75 0.15
N ALA A 294 -24.75 13.24 -0.84
CA ALA A 294 -26.20 13.13 -0.86
C ALA A 294 -26.99 14.46 -0.75
N ASP A 295 -26.65 15.49 -1.52
CA ASP A 295 -27.39 16.77 -1.59
C ASP A 295 -27.59 17.51 -0.24
N CYS A 296 -26.88 17.07 0.81
CA CYS A 296 -26.97 17.61 2.17
C CYS A 296 -25.81 18.57 2.51
N GLY A 297 -24.85 18.78 1.60
CA GLY A 297 -23.77 19.76 1.75
C GLY A 297 -22.63 19.39 2.71
N ILE A 298 -22.56 18.14 3.19
CA ILE A 298 -21.48 17.67 4.08
C ILE A 298 -20.75 16.51 3.40
N GLY A 299 -19.57 16.78 2.84
CA GLY A 299 -18.64 15.75 2.32
C GLY A 299 -17.68 15.24 3.40
N LEU A 300 -16.81 14.31 3.05
CA LEU A 300 -15.77 13.79 3.97
C LEU A 300 -14.64 14.81 4.22
N TRP A 301 -14.64 15.92 3.48
CA TRP A 301 -13.70 17.04 3.63
C TRP A 301 -14.28 18.10 4.58
N ASP A 302 -13.60 18.37 5.68
CA ASP A 302 -13.90 19.48 6.57
C ASP A 302 -13.23 20.76 6.03
N GLU A 303 -14.02 21.76 5.63
CA GLU A 303 -13.50 23.02 5.06
C GLU A 303 -12.87 23.95 6.11
N GLU A 304 -13.25 23.82 7.37
CA GLU A 304 -12.70 24.61 8.48
C GLU A 304 -11.29 24.13 8.83
N ASP A 305 -11.12 22.82 9.00
CA ASP A 305 -9.83 22.22 9.30
C ASP A 305 -9.01 21.96 8.02
N GLY A 306 -9.63 21.88 6.86
CA GLY A 306 -8.95 21.54 5.61
C GLY A 306 -8.32 20.15 5.67
N PHE A 307 -9.09 19.14 6.10
CA PHE A 307 -8.67 17.75 6.20
C PHE A 307 -9.82 16.78 5.93
N TYR A 308 -9.49 15.54 5.57
CA TYR A 308 -10.48 14.47 5.42
C TYR A 308 -10.68 13.73 6.74
N TYR A 309 -11.93 13.39 7.03
CA TYR A 309 -12.35 12.65 8.22
C TYR A 309 -13.37 11.58 7.88
N ASP A 310 -13.45 10.56 8.72
CA ASP A 310 -14.57 9.62 8.68
C ASP A 310 -15.84 10.30 9.19
N GLU A 311 -16.99 9.83 8.72
CA GLU A 311 -18.30 10.27 9.20
C GLU A 311 -19.04 9.07 9.79
N LEU A 312 -19.58 9.25 10.99
CA LEU A 312 -20.47 8.30 11.65
C LEU A 312 -21.92 8.67 11.33
N SER A 313 -22.67 7.73 10.77
CA SER A 313 -24.09 7.88 10.45
C SER A 313 -24.92 7.06 11.44
N LEU A 314 -25.63 7.75 12.34
CA LEU A 314 -26.45 7.16 13.41
C LEU A 314 -27.95 7.31 13.11
N PRO A 315 -28.75 6.26 13.28
CA PRO A 315 -30.20 6.38 13.13
C PRO A 315 -30.81 7.17 14.31
N ARG A 316 -31.67 8.14 14.00
CA ARG A 316 -32.52 8.85 14.95
C ARG A 316 -33.90 8.19 15.08
N TYR A 317 -34.61 8.49 16.17
CA TYR A 317 -35.95 7.97 16.43
C TYR A 317 -37.00 8.33 15.37
N ASP A 318 -36.80 9.43 14.65
CA ASP A 318 -37.69 9.91 13.58
C ASP A 318 -37.38 9.28 12.20
N GLY A 319 -36.42 8.34 12.15
CA GLY A 319 -35.96 7.71 10.91
C GLY A 319 -34.95 8.52 10.10
N SER A 320 -34.58 9.73 10.56
CA SER A 320 -33.46 10.48 9.97
C SER A 320 -32.10 9.93 10.42
N MET A 321 -31.04 10.26 9.67
CA MET A 321 -29.67 9.89 10.03
C MET A 321 -28.95 11.11 10.60
N GLU A 322 -28.44 11.00 11.82
CA GLU A 322 -27.49 11.93 12.39
C GLU A 322 -26.10 11.64 11.86
N ARG A 323 -25.41 12.67 11.36
CA ARG A 323 -24.05 12.57 10.84
C ARG A 323 -23.09 13.26 11.78
N ILE A 324 -22.06 12.54 12.22
CA ILE A 324 -21.03 13.04 13.15
C ILE A 324 -19.66 12.84 12.52
N VAL A 325 -18.95 13.94 12.29
CA VAL A 325 -17.58 13.91 11.78
C VAL A 325 -16.62 13.47 12.89
N LEU A 326 -15.85 12.41 12.64
CA LEU A 326 -14.85 11.91 13.57
C LEU A 326 -13.53 12.65 13.31
N LYS A 327 -13.27 13.74 14.06
CA LYS A 327 -12.10 14.62 13.90
C LYS A 327 -10.77 14.00 14.39
N VAL A 328 -10.48 12.80 13.93
CA VAL A 328 -9.23 12.06 14.18
C VAL A 328 -8.26 12.32 13.04
N ARG A 329 -7.15 12.99 13.33
CA ARG A 329 -6.10 13.29 12.35
C ARG A 329 -5.19 12.09 12.18
N SER A 330 -5.57 11.17 11.32
CA SER A 330 -4.80 9.95 11.00
C SER A 330 -4.49 9.84 9.50
N LEU A 331 -3.75 8.80 9.11
CA LEU A 331 -3.51 8.48 7.69
C LEU A 331 -4.80 8.31 6.88
N VAL A 332 -5.93 8.03 7.51
CA VAL A 332 -7.25 7.98 6.86
C VAL A 332 -7.51 9.29 6.09
N GLY A 333 -7.18 10.43 6.71
CA GLY A 333 -7.34 11.73 6.06
C GLY A 333 -6.29 12.04 5.00
N ILE A 334 -5.19 11.28 4.94
CA ILE A 334 -4.09 11.42 3.95
C ILE A 334 -4.28 10.49 2.74
N ILE A 335 -4.88 9.32 2.91
CA ILE A 335 -5.11 8.32 1.85
C ILE A 335 -5.79 8.90 0.58
N PRO A 336 -6.70 9.90 0.65
CA PRO A 336 -7.21 10.58 -0.55
C PRO A 336 -6.13 11.18 -1.47
N LEU A 337 -4.93 11.49 -0.96
CA LEU A 337 -3.78 11.93 -1.75
C LEU A 337 -3.27 10.85 -2.70
N LEU A 338 -3.54 9.58 -2.40
CA LEU A 338 -3.00 8.45 -3.15
C LEU A 338 -3.73 8.25 -4.50
N ALA A 339 -4.98 8.69 -4.60
CA ALA A 339 -5.76 8.66 -5.83
C ALA A 339 -5.32 9.79 -6.77
N VAL A 340 -4.27 9.54 -7.54
CA VAL A 340 -3.74 10.46 -8.55
C VAL A 340 -3.20 9.70 -9.76
N GLU A 341 -3.59 10.15 -10.95
CA GLU A 341 -3.06 9.72 -12.24
C GLU A 341 -2.92 10.90 -13.21
N THR A 342 -1.97 10.74 -14.13
CA THR A 342 -1.73 11.71 -15.21
C THR A 342 -1.95 11.06 -16.57
N ILE A 343 -2.57 11.78 -17.48
CA ILE A 343 -2.79 11.33 -18.87
C ILE A 343 -1.92 12.17 -19.80
N GLU A 344 -1.11 11.48 -20.61
CA GLU A 344 -0.25 12.09 -21.60
C GLU A 344 -1.06 12.55 -22.82
N PRO A 345 -0.73 13.69 -23.45
CA PRO A 345 -1.42 14.15 -24.66
C PRO A 345 -1.34 13.15 -25.81
N GLU A 346 -0.22 12.44 -25.91
CA GLU A 346 -0.01 11.37 -26.90
C GLU A 346 -1.02 10.23 -26.73
N THR A 347 -1.39 9.89 -25.48
CA THR A 347 -2.42 8.89 -25.19
C THR A 347 -3.78 9.36 -25.72
N LEU A 348 -4.16 10.62 -25.45
CA LEU A 348 -5.42 11.18 -25.94
C LEU A 348 -5.48 11.26 -27.48
N ARG A 349 -4.35 11.57 -28.13
CA ARG A 349 -4.28 11.56 -29.60
C ARG A 349 -4.43 10.16 -30.20
N LYS A 350 -3.97 9.12 -29.51
CA LYS A 350 -4.06 7.72 -29.96
C LYS A 350 -5.41 7.08 -29.64
N LEU A 351 -6.15 7.60 -28.67
CA LEU A 351 -7.41 7.07 -28.16
C LEU A 351 -8.51 8.14 -28.28
N PRO A 352 -9.00 8.40 -29.51
CA PRO A 352 -9.88 9.52 -29.80
C PRO A 352 -11.25 9.38 -29.12
N ARG A 353 -11.78 8.17 -28.97
CA ARG A 353 -13.08 7.95 -28.33
C ARG A 353 -13.02 8.26 -26.84
N PHE A 354 -11.94 7.87 -26.17
CA PHE A 354 -11.70 8.25 -24.78
C PHE A 354 -11.54 9.78 -24.65
N ALA A 355 -10.83 10.42 -25.58
CA ALA A 355 -10.67 11.88 -25.58
C ALA A 355 -11.99 12.62 -25.82
N GLU A 356 -12.85 12.10 -26.70
CA GLU A 356 -14.20 12.61 -26.97
C GLU A 356 -15.10 12.51 -25.74
N GLU A 357 -15.18 11.34 -25.11
CA GLU A 357 -15.99 11.15 -23.89
C GLU A 357 -15.51 12.04 -22.74
N LEU A 358 -14.19 12.12 -22.56
CA LEU A 358 -13.58 13.01 -21.58
C LEU A 358 -13.98 14.46 -21.83
N SER A 359 -13.95 14.93 -23.08
CA SER A 359 -14.37 16.29 -23.43
C SER A 359 -15.88 16.48 -23.22
N TRP A 360 -16.68 15.49 -23.62
CA TRP A 360 -18.13 15.51 -23.46
C TRP A 360 -18.56 15.62 -21.99
N THR A 361 -17.96 14.82 -21.09
CA THR A 361 -18.24 14.89 -19.65
C THR A 361 -17.91 16.27 -19.09
N LEU A 362 -16.81 16.88 -19.52
CA LEU A 362 -16.42 18.21 -19.04
C LEU A 362 -17.37 19.31 -19.50
N GLU A 363 -17.90 19.21 -20.72
CA GLU A 363 -18.80 20.19 -21.30
C GLU A 363 -20.25 20.01 -20.82
N ASN A 364 -20.70 18.78 -20.60
CA ASN A 364 -22.11 18.45 -20.36
C ASN A 364 -22.42 18.11 -18.89
N GLU A 365 -21.41 17.81 -18.06
CA GLU A 365 -21.59 17.46 -16.64
C GLU A 365 -20.77 18.41 -15.74
N PRO A 366 -21.17 19.70 -15.58
CA PRO A 366 -20.37 20.72 -14.89
C PRO A 366 -20.00 20.37 -13.44
N GLY A 367 -20.88 19.62 -12.74
CA GLY A 367 -20.62 19.09 -11.40
C GLY A 367 -19.40 18.17 -11.39
N LEU A 368 -19.36 17.19 -12.30
CA LEU A 368 -18.20 16.31 -12.47
C LEU A 368 -16.99 17.03 -13.07
N ALA A 369 -17.21 17.99 -13.97
CA ALA A 369 -16.16 18.80 -14.56
C ALA A 369 -15.40 19.63 -13.52
N SER A 370 -16.11 20.13 -12.48
CA SER A 370 -15.50 20.86 -11.37
C SER A 370 -14.49 20.00 -10.57
N LEU A 371 -14.69 18.67 -10.60
CA LEU A 371 -13.79 17.68 -9.99
C LEU A 371 -12.56 17.45 -10.86
N VAL A 372 -12.61 17.74 -12.16
CA VAL A 372 -11.48 17.67 -13.09
C VAL A 372 -10.89 19.08 -13.29
N SER A 373 -10.06 19.50 -12.33
CA SER A 373 -9.40 20.82 -12.39
C SER A 373 -8.70 21.08 -13.72
N ARG A 374 -8.91 22.31 -14.24
CA ARG A 374 -8.00 22.98 -15.16
C ARG A 374 -7.76 22.22 -16.46
N TRP A 375 -8.78 21.57 -17.02
CA TRP A 375 -8.67 20.88 -18.31
C TRP A 375 -8.15 21.78 -19.45
N HIS A 376 -8.61 23.03 -19.49
CA HIS A 376 -8.18 24.02 -20.48
C HIS A 376 -6.82 24.65 -20.15
N GLU A 377 -6.27 24.41 -18.96
CA GLU A 377 -4.92 24.81 -18.57
C GLU A 377 -4.01 23.56 -18.60
N PRO A 378 -3.31 23.33 -19.71
CA PRO A 378 -2.40 22.21 -19.80
C PRO A 378 -1.38 22.20 -18.65
N GLY A 379 -1.23 21.05 -17.97
CA GLY A 379 -0.10 20.83 -17.08
C GLY A 379 1.22 20.83 -17.86
N ARG A 380 2.35 20.52 -17.19
CA ARG A 380 3.64 20.43 -17.88
C ARG A 380 3.55 19.45 -19.06
N GLY A 381 3.77 19.95 -20.28
CA GLY A 381 3.69 19.16 -21.51
C GLY A 381 2.27 18.75 -21.91
N ASP A 382 1.27 19.61 -21.68
CA ASP A 382 -0.14 19.42 -22.01
C ASP A 382 -0.88 18.28 -21.29
N ARG A 383 -0.27 17.76 -20.23
CA ARG A 383 -0.82 16.65 -19.45
C ARG A 383 -2.10 17.01 -18.75
N ARG A 384 -2.89 15.97 -18.46
CA ARG A 384 -4.16 16.05 -17.73
C ARG A 384 -4.04 15.34 -16.39
N LEU A 385 -4.64 15.91 -15.34
CA LEU A 385 -4.59 15.38 -13.98
C LEU A 385 -5.97 14.84 -13.58
N LEU A 386 -5.99 13.60 -13.09
CA LEU A 386 -7.13 13.02 -12.38
C LEU A 386 -6.69 12.73 -10.94
N SER A 387 -7.28 13.45 -9.98
CA SER A 387 -7.03 13.26 -8.56
C SER A 387 -8.20 13.71 -7.69
N LEU A 388 -8.29 13.14 -6.47
CA LEU A 388 -9.25 13.60 -5.45
C LEU A 388 -8.85 14.94 -4.83
N LEU A 389 -7.54 15.17 -4.68
CA LEU A 389 -6.96 16.38 -4.10
C LEU A 389 -6.29 17.24 -5.16
N ARG A 390 -6.62 18.54 -5.15
CA ARG A 390 -6.10 19.53 -6.11
C ARG A 390 -5.96 20.91 -5.46
N GLY A 391 -5.07 21.72 -6.03
CA GLY A 391 -4.97 23.15 -5.72
C GLY A 391 -4.92 23.47 -4.22
N ARG A 392 -5.92 24.19 -3.71
CA ARG A 392 -6.00 24.60 -2.31
C ARG A 392 -6.09 23.41 -1.33
N ARG A 393 -6.96 22.44 -1.58
CA ARG A 393 -7.14 21.27 -0.68
C ARG A 393 -5.85 20.46 -0.57
N MET A 394 -5.14 20.27 -1.69
CA MET A 394 -3.84 19.61 -1.70
C MET A 394 -2.80 20.39 -0.87
N LYS A 395 -2.72 21.72 -1.00
CA LYS A 395 -1.81 22.55 -0.19
C LYS A 395 -2.13 22.47 1.31
N LEU A 396 -3.41 22.49 1.68
CA LEU A 396 -3.84 22.37 3.09
C LEU A 396 -3.46 21.01 3.68
N LEU A 397 -3.71 19.93 2.94
CA LEU A 397 -3.35 18.59 3.38
C LEU A 397 -1.83 18.42 3.50
N LEU A 398 -1.07 18.86 2.49
CA LEU A 398 0.39 18.76 2.51
C LEU A 398 1.00 19.60 3.63
N LYS A 399 0.45 20.79 3.90
CA LYS A 399 0.86 21.61 5.05
C LYS A 399 0.75 20.81 6.35
N ARG A 400 -0.36 20.10 6.57
CA ARG A 400 -0.54 19.28 7.78
C ARG A 400 0.35 18.03 7.78
N MET A 401 0.41 17.30 6.67
CA MET A 401 1.21 16.08 6.55
C MET A 401 2.72 16.33 6.74
N LEU A 402 3.21 17.50 6.31
CA LEU A 402 4.61 17.89 6.37
C LEU A 402 4.97 18.71 7.62
N ASP A 403 4.06 18.77 8.60
CA ASP A 403 4.27 19.45 9.88
C ASP A 403 4.98 18.53 10.89
N PRO A 404 6.17 18.92 11.42
CA PRO A 404 6.88 18.15 12.44
C PRO A 404 6.09 17.88 13.71
N ASP A 405 5.21 18.81 14.10
CA ASP A 405 4.37 18.74 15.30
C ASP A 405 3.10 17.92 15.07
N GLU A 406 2.84 17.52 13.82
CA GLU A 406 1.75 16.61 13.45
C GLU A 406 2.33 15.28 12.91
N PHE A 407 2.42 15.14 11.59
CA PHE A 407 2.68 13.86 10.93
C PHE A 407 4.15 13.65 10.55
N LEU A 408 4.93 14.70 10.32
CA LEU A 408 6.29 14.57 9.79
C LEU A 408 7.29 14.18 10.88
N SER A 409 7.73 12.93 10.86
CA SER A 409 8.83 12.44 11.68
C SER A 409 10.17 12.58 10.95
N GLU A 410 11.28 12.58 11.69
CA GLU A 410 12.64 12.36 11.17
C GLU A 410 12.79 11.08 10.33
N TYR A 411 11.87 10.13 10.46
CA TYR A 411 11.94 8.81 9.86
C TYR A 411 10.82 8.49 8.87
N GLY A 412 9.87 9.41 8.63
CA GLY A 412 8.73 9.22 7.71
C GLY A 412 7.48 9.99 8.13
N ILE A 413 6.33 9.64 7.56
CA ILE A 413 5.00 10.12 7.93
C ILE A 413 4.41 9.16 8.99
N ARG A 414 4.05 9.71 10.15
CA ARG A 414 3.39 9.00 11.26
C ARG A 414 1.99 8.55 10.86
N SER A 415 1.51 7.47 11.45
CA SER A 415 0.17 6.96 11.15
C SER A 415 -0.97 7.77 11.79
N LEU A 416 -0.67 8.46 12.90
CA LEU A 416 -1.56 9.37 13.61
C LEU A 416 -0.80 10.67 13.91
N SER A 417 -1.49 11.81 13.82
CA SER A 417 -0.92 13.12 14.14
C SER A 417 -0.46 13.17 15.60
N LYS A 418 0.75 13.70 15.82
CA LYS A 418 1.34 13.85 17.15
C LYS A 418 0.57 14.82 18.05
N VAL A 419 -0.31 15.68 17.50
CA VAL A 419 -1.21 16.53 18.32
C VAL A 419 -2.05 15.71 19.29
N HIS A 420 -2.38 14.46 18.93
CA HIS A 420 -3.15 13.55 19.77
C HIS A 420 -2.36 12.96 20.94
N GLU A 421 -1.08 13.31 21.10
CA GLU A 421 -0.29 13.01 22.30
C GLU A 421 -0.77 13.87 23.48
N GLN A 422 -0.91 15.18 23.26
CA GLN A 422 -1.33 16.17 24.25
C GLN A 422 -2.85 16.34 24.28
N THR A 423 -3.51 16.21 23.12
CA THR A 423 -4.96 16.38 22.97
C THR A 423 -5.57 15.13 22.34
N PRO A 424 -5.74 14.04 23.11
CA PRO A 424 -6.42 12.83 22.63
C PRO A 424 -7.81 13.17 22.09
N TYR A 425 -8.20 12.52 21.00
CA TYR A 425 -9.58 12.66 20.52
C TYR A 425 -10.49 11.73 21.32
N VAL A 426 -11.58 12.30 21.82
CA VAL A 426 -12.58 11.62 22.64
C VAL A 426 -13.93 11.72 21.95
N PHE A 427 -14.56 10.58 21.73
CA PHE A 427 -15.93 10.47 21.27
C PHE A 427 -16.81 9.92 22.40
N GLU A 428 -17.86 10.67 22.75
CA GLU A 428 -18.82 10.29 23.78
C GLU A 428 -20.19 10.04 23.15
N HIS A 429 -20.77 8.87 23.42
CA HIS A 429 -22.12 8.53 22.98
C HIS A 429 -22.80 7.62 24.01
N GLN A 430 -24.03 7.98 24.41
CA GLN A 430 -24.85 7.20 25.36
C GLN A 430 -24.11 6.81 26.67
N GLY A 431 -23.25 7.70 27.19
CA GLY A 431 -22.49 7.45 28.41
C GLY A 431 -21.28 6.52 28.25
N GLN A 432 -20.98 6.07 27.03
CA GLN A 432 -19.73 5.39 26.69
C GLN A 432 -18.73 6.37 26.10
N GLN A 433 -17.47 6.24 26.50
CA GLN A 433 -16.36 7.06 26.04
C GLN A 433 -15.39 6.20 25.22
N HIS A 434 -15.10 6.63 24.00
CA HIS A 434 -14.10 6.03 23.13
C HIS A 434 -12.99 7.04 22.85
N GLN A 435 -11.74 6.63 23.06
CA GLN A 435 -10.58 7.52 22.95
C GLN A 435 -9.51 6.98 21.99
N ILE A 436 -8.89 7.90 21.27
CA ILE A 436 -7.66 7.67 20.51
C ILE A 436 -6.58 8.65 20.93
N GLN A 437 -5.37 8.12 21.15
CA GLN A 437 -4.19 8.86 21.59
C GLN A 437 -3.00 8.45 20.73
N TYR A 438 -2.06 9.37 20.54
CA TYR A 438 -0.78 9.08 19.90
C TYR A 438 0.07 8.13 20.75
N THR A 439 0.43 7.00 20.16
CA THR A 439 1.34 6.00 20.74
C THR A 439 2.40 5.67 19.70
N PRO A 440 3.67 6.08 19.87
CA PRO A 440 4.63 6.04 18.78
C PRO A 440 5.19 4.65 18.48
N ALA A 441 4.93 3.63 19.31
CA ALA A 441 5.45 2.27 19.12
C ALA A 441 4.37 1.21 19.35
N GLU A 442 4.48 0.36 20.37
CA GLU A 442 3.52 -0.72 20.64
C GLU A 442 2.15 -0.15 21.03
N SER A 443 1.06 -0.87 20.71
CA SER A 443 -0.30 -0.44 21.04
C SER A 443 -0.51 -0.38 22.56
N SER A 444 -1.25 0.64 23.02
CA SER A 444 -1.70 0.73 24.42
C SER A 444 -2.99 -0.05 24.70
N ASN A 445 -3.59 -0.67 23.68
CA ASN A 445 -4.81 -1.46 23.80
C ASN A 445 -4.69 -2.83 23.10
N ARG A 446 -5.64 -3.73 23.40
CA ARG A 446 -5.67 -5.10 22.89
C ARG A 446 -6.49 -5.28 21.61
N MET A 447 -6.88 -4.20 20.91
CA MET A 447 -7.55 -4.36 19.61
C MET A 447 -6.62 -5.11 18.66
N PHE A 448 -7.16 -6.11 17.95
CA PHE A 448 -6.41 -6.99 17.05
C PHE A 448 -5.18 -7.66 17.69
N GLY A 449 -5.27 -8.06 18.96
CA GLY A 449 -4.20 -8.77 19.65
C GLY A 449 -3.10 -7.88 20.24
N GLY A 450 -3.10 -6.57 19.95
CA GLY A 450 -2.24 -5.57 20.60
C GLY A 450 -0.80 -5.46 20.09
N ASN A 451 -0.38 -6.30 19.13
CA ASN A 451 0.98 -6.28 18.58
C ASN A 451 1.16 -5.25 17.45
N SER A 452 0.11 -5.00 16.67
CA SER A 452 0.08 -4.01 15.59
C SER A 452 -0.43 -2.67 16.10
N ASN A 453 0.17 -1.57 15.62
CA ASN A 453 -0.23 -0.23 16.02
C ASN A 453 -0.17 0.81 14.88
N TRP A 454 -1.34 1.34 14.55
CA TRP A 454 -1.55 2.40 13.57
C TRP A 454 -1.83 3.76 14.24
N ARG A 455 -1.59 3.92 15.54
CA ARG A 455 -1.82 5.16 16.29
C ARG A 455 -0.59 6.04 16.53
N GLY A 456 0.38 6.02 15.61
CA GLY A 456 1.56 6.87 15.71
C GLY A 456 2.83 6.37 15.01
N PRO A 457 3.07 5.05 14.86
CA PRO A 457 4.25 4.55 14.18
C PRO A 457 4.31 4.88 12.70
N ILE A 458 5.46 4.60 12.10
CA ILE A 458 5.74 4.79 10.67
C ILE A 458 5.67 3.44 9.98
N TRP A 459 4.88 3.38 8.91
CA TRP A 459 4.66 2.18 8.10
C TRP A 459 5.13 2.40 6.67
N PHE A 460 5.93 1.46 6.17
CA PHE A 460 6.48 1.51 4.81
C PHE A 460 5.42 1.56 3.69
N PRO A 461 4.34 0.75 3.70
CA PRO A 461 3.35 0.72 2.63
C PRO A 461 2.78 2.09 2.28
N ILE A 462 2.22 2.80 3.26
CA ILE A 462 1.56 4.08 3.03
C ILE A 462 2.57 5.18 2.72
N ASN A 463 3.72 5.19 3.41
CA ASN A 463 4.79 6.14 3.11
C ASN A 463 5.32 6.00 1.68
N PHE A 464 5.46 4.76 1.19
CA PHE A 464 5.87 4.50 -0.19
C PHE A 464 4.84 5.01 -1.20
N LEU A 465 3.55 4.76 -0.95
CA LEU A 465 2.48 5.26 -1.80
C LEU A 465 2.42 6.80 -1.80
N ILE A 466 2.62 7.46 -0.65
CA ILE A 466 2.72 8.93 -0.57
C ILE A 466 3.85 9.43 -1.48
N ILE A 467 5.03 8.81 -1.42
CA ILE A 467 6.17 9.18 -2.25
C ILE A 467 5.83 9.04 -3.74
N GLU A 468 5.23 7.92 -4.17
CA GLU A 468 4.83 7.73 -5.57
C GLU A 468 3.76 8.73 -6.02
N SER A 469 2.78 9.04 -5.17
CA SER A 469 1.73 10.00 -5.48
C SER A 469 2.28 11.43 -5.59
N LEU A 470 3.20 11.83 -4.72
CA LEU A 470 3.91 13.12 -4.86
C LEU A 470 4.68 13.20 -6.18
N GLN A 471 5.34 12.12 -6.61
CA GLN A 471 6.02 12.08 -7.90
C GLN A 471 5.03 12.26 -9.08
N LYS A 472 3.85 11.65 -9.01
CA LYS A 472 2.79 11.85 -10.03
C LYS A 472 2.27 13.30 -10.04
N PHE A 473 2.07 13.91 -8.86
CA PHE A 473 1.70 15.31 -8.78
C PHE A 473 2.78 16.23 -9.35
N HIS A 474 4.07 15.98 -9.06
CA HIS A 474 5.17 16.72 -9.68
C HIS A 474 5.21 16.55 -11.20
N HIS A 475 4.97 15.34 -11.71
CA HIS A 475 4.94 15.08 -13.15
C HIS A 475 3.93 15.96 -13.90
N TYR A 476 2.82 16.29 -13.25
CA TYR A 476 1.81 17.24 -13.76
C TYR A 476 2.19 18.70 -13.51
N TYR A 477 2.50 19.07 -12.26
CA TYR A 477 2.67 20.47 -11.85
C TYR A 477 4.04 21.07 -12.21
N GLY A 478 5.08 20.25 -12.36
CA GLY A 478 6.46 20.68 -12.60
C GLY A 478 7.09 21.43 -11.43
N ASP A 479 8.18 22.15 -11.72
CA ASP A 479 9.06 22.78 -10.73
C ASP A 479 8.51 24.12 -10.19
N GLU A 480 7.49 24.67 -10.84
CA GLU A 480 6.82 25.91 -10.44
C GLU A 480 5.92 25.73 -9.21
N PHE A 481 5.38 24.53 -9.01
CA PHE A 481 4.56 24.25 -7.83
C PHE A 481 5.43 23.88 -6.64
N LYS A 482 5.60 24.85 -5.75
CA LYS A 482 6.36 24.69 -4.51
C LYS A 482 5.46 24.66 -3.29
N ILE A 483 5.87 23.88 -2.30
CA ILE A 483 5.22 23.74 -1.00
C ILE A 483 6.24 23.97 0.10
N GLU A 484 5.77 24.45 1.25
CA GLU A 484 6.62 24.64 2.41
C GLU A 484 7.09 23.28 2.97
N TYR A 485 8.38 23.16 3.27
CA TYR A 485 8.95 21.94 3.83
C TYR A 485 10.19 22.19 4.70
N PRO A 486 10.20 21.71 5.96
CA PRO A 486 9.03 21.31 6.74
C PRO A 486 8.03 22.48 6.89
N THR A 487 6.77 22.19 7.20
CA THR A 487 5.80 23.24 7.52
C THR A 487 6.31 24.11 8.68
N GLY A 488 6.12 25.42 8.58
CA GLY A 488 6.61 26.40 9.57
C GLY A 488 8.08 26.81 9.40
N SER A 489 8.81 26.24 8.43
CA SER A 489 10.24 26.57 8.21
C SER A 489 10.50 27.77 7.30
N GLY A 490 9.50 28.24 6.55
CA GLY A 490 9.62 29.23 5.49
C GLY A 490 10.33 28.74 4.22
N LYS A 491 10.91 27.53 4.22
CA LYS A 491 11.60 26.96 3.05
C LYS A 491 10.59 26.31 2.12
N HIS A 492 10.69 26.63 0.83
CA HIS A 492 9.79 26.12 -0.19
C HIS A 492 10.54 25.21 -1.16
N LEU A 493 10.06 23.98 -1.31
CA LEU A 493 10.63 22.96 -2.19
C LEU A 493 9.60 22.56 -3.25
N THR A 494 10.08 22.05 -4.37
CA THR A 494 9.24 21.37 -5.37
C THR A 494 8.64 20.09 -4.77
N ILE A 495 7.53 19.61 -5.33
CA ILE A 495 6.92 18.35 -4.89
C ILE A 495 7.90 17.17 -5.04
N LEU A 496 8.73 17.16 -6.09
CA LEU A 496 9.75 16.12 -6.30
C LEU A 496 10.79 16.12 -5.18
N GLU A 497 11.35 17.29 -4.86
CA GLU A 497 12.30 17.42 -3.75
C GLU A 497 11.69 16.95 -2.42
N VAL A 498 10.42 17.27 -2.15
CA VAL A 498 9.73 16.75 -0.96
C VAL A 498 9.62 15.22 -0.99
N SER A 499 9.27 14.63 -2.12
CA SER A 499 9.25 13.16 -2.28
C SER A 499 10.62 12.54 -2.02
N ASP A 500 11.70 13.21 -2.44
CA ASP A 500 13.08 12.80 -2.21
C ASP A 500 13.43 12.85 -0.73
N ARG A 501 13.05 13.93 -0.05
CA ARG A 501 13.25 14.07 1.41
C ARG A 501 12.49 13.02 2.20
N LEU A 502 11.29 12.61 1.79
CA LEU A 502 10.57 11.53 2.44
C LEU A 502 11.24 10.17 2.21
N ALA A 503 11.72 9.89 1.00
CA ALA A 503 12.51 8.69 0.71
C ALA A 503 13.82 8.64 1.51
N GLU A 504 14.50 9.78 1.65
CA GLU A 504 15.70 9.92 2.51
C GLU A 504 15.40 9.60 3.97
N ARG A 505 14.25 10.01 4.51
CA ARG A 505 13.84 9.71 5.89
C ARG A 505 13.59 8.22 6.11
N LEU A 506 12.93 7.55 5.17
CA LEU A 506 12.69 6.10 5.27
C LEU A 506 13.99 5.31 5.14
N THR A 507 14.87 5.69 4.22
CA THR A 507 16.17 5.01 4.05
C THR A 507 17.10 5.28 5.23
N ARG A 508 17.01 6.45 5.87
CA ARG A 508 17.75 6.80 7.10
C ARG A 508 17.51 5.81 8.24
N LEU A 509 16.34 5.18 8.35
CA LEU A 509 16.07 4.15 9.35
C LEU A 509 17.16 3.08 9.39
N PHE A 510 17.65 2.70 8.21
CA PHE A 510 18.62 1.64 8.03
C PHE A 510 20.04 2.14 7.96
N ARG A 511 20.30 3.39 7.54
CA ARG A 511 21.66 3.89 7.30
C ARG A 511 22.41 4.15 8.61
N LEU A 512 23.74 4.03 8.53
CA LEU A 512 24.62 4.52 9.61
C LEU A 512 24.51 6.05 9.72
N ASP A 513 24.31 6.53 10.94
CA ASP A 513 24.38 7.96 11.26
C ASP A 513 25.82 8.40 11.58
N ASN A 514 25.97 9.66 12.01
CA ASN A 514 27.27 10.24 12.34
C ASN A 514 27.97 9.55 13.54
N ASN A 515 27.23 8.79 14.35
CA ASN A 515 27.75 8.00 15.47
C ASN A 515 28.05 6.55 15.06
N ASN A 516 27.91 6.21 13.76
CA ASN A 516 27.89 4.84 13.26
C ASN A 516 26.78 3.98 13.87
N GLU A 517 25.65 4.59 14.20
CA GLU A 517 24.48 3.90 14.73
C GLU A 517 23.36 3.81 13.68
N ARG A 518 22.49 2.80 13.76
CA ARG A 518 21.35 2.62 12.85
C ARG A 518 20.07 2.83 13.65
N PRO A 519 19.17 3.75 13.27
CA PRO A 519 17.94 3.98 14.02
C PRO A 519 17.16 2.69 14.35
N ILE A 520 17.09 1.74 13.41
CA ILE A 520 16.42 0.45 13.63
C ILE A 520 16.87 -0.29 14.90
N TYR A 521 18.12 -0.15 15.35
CA TYR A 521 18.69 -0.88 16.48
C TYR A 521 18.80 -0.08 17.78
N ARG A 522 18.18 1.10 17.88
CA ARG A 522 18.21 1.92 19.11
C ARG A 522 17.67 1.21 20.36
N HIS A 523 16.88 0.15 20.19
CA HIS A 523 16.39 -0.70 21.28
C HIS A 523 17.27 -1.93 21.59
N ALA A 524 18.30 -2.19 20.77
CA ALA A 524 19.07 -3.42 20.80
C ALA A 524 20.59 -3.13 20.75
N PRO A 525 21.22 -2.73 21.88
CA PRO A 525 22.64 -2.35 21.93
C PRO A 525 23.59 -3.41 21.36
N ARG A 526 23.28 -4.70 21.55
CA ARG A 526 24.07 -5.80 20.98
C ARG A 526 24.02 -5.83 19.46
N MET A 527 22.85 -5.65 18.85
CA MET A 527 22.72 -5.56 17.39
C MET A 527 23.42 -4.30 16.87
N GLN A 528 23.41 -3.21 17.65
CA GLN A 528 24.02 -1.95 17.26
C GLN A 528 25.56 -1.97 17.27
N GLN A 529 26.18 -2.58 18.29
CA GLN A 529 27.60 -2.41 18.59
C GLN A 529 28.47 -3.63 18.27
N ASP A 530 27.93 -4.85 18.32
CA ASP A 530 28.71 -6.07 18.08
C ASP A 530 29.03 -6.21 16.58
N SER A 531 30.32 -6.32 16.25
CA SER A 531 30.80 -6.45 14.87
C SER A 531 30.26 -7.69 14.15
N LYS A 532 29.75 -8.69 14.88
CA LYS A 532 29.12 -9.89 14.32
C LYS A 532 27.66 -9.68 13.94
N PHE A 533 27.01 -8.61 14.38
CA PHE A 533 25.58 -8.38 14.19
C PHE A 533 25.25 -7.06 13.49
N ARG A 534 26.01 -5.98 13.74
CA ARG A 534 25.73 -4.61 13.25
C ARG A 534 25.54 -4.45 11.74
N ASP A 535 26.02 -5.45 11.01
CA ASP A 535 26.10 -5.50 9.56
C ASP A 535 25.07 -6.45 8.93
N HIS A 536 24.32 -7.20 9.74
CA HIS A 536 23.24 -8.12 9.35
C HIS A 536 21.89 -7.50 9.69
N LEU A 537 21.35 -6.77 8.71
CA LEU A 537 20.18 -5.91 8.92
C LEU A 537 18.91 -6.72 9.16
N LEU A 538 18.12 -6.27 10.13
CA LEU A 538 16.76 -6.73 10.38
C LEU A 538 15.77 -5.75 9.75
N PHE A 539 14.65 -6.28 9.29
CA PHE A 539 13.59 -5.51 8.65
C PHE A 539 12.33 -5.68 9.48
N TYR A 540 11.87 -4.59 10.07
CA TYR A 540 10.80 -4.60 11.05
C TYR A 540 9.44 -4.33 10.40
N GLU A 541 8.36 -4.76 11.07
CA GLU A 541 6.97 -4.51 10.68
C GLU A 541 6.70 -3.01 10.51
N TYR A 542 7.04 -2.24 11.55
CA TYR A 542 6.88 -0.80 11.60
C TYR A 542 7.98 -0.15 12.45
N PHE A 543 8.01 1.17 12.46
CA PHE A 543 9.07 1.94 13.09
C PHE A 543 8.50 2.96 14.06
N HIS A 544 9.20 3.15 15.18
CA HIS A 544 8.77 4.09 16.20
C HIS A 544 8.66 5.51 15.63
N GLY A 545 7.51 6.15 15.83
CA GLY A 545 7.15 7.43 15.23
C GLY A 545 8.11 8.58 15.56
N ASP A 546 8.73 8.60 16.75
CA ASP A 546 9.69 9.65 17.11
C ASP A 546 11.17 9.32 16.99
N ASN A 547 11.60 8.06 17.15
CA ASN A 547 13.02 7.70 17.18
C ASN A 547 13.42 6.63 16.15
N GLY A 548 12.50 6.13 15.33
CA GLY A 548 12.82 5.23 14.24
C GLY A 548 13.34 3.84 14.63
N ARG A 549 13.28 3.44 15.91
CA ARG A 549 13.60 2.06 16.29
C ARG A 549 12.67 1.08 15.60
N GLY A 550 13.17 -0.12 15.28
CA GLY A 550 12.33 -1.22 14.81
C GLY A 550 11.33 -1.66 15.87
N VAL A 551 10.12 -2.01 15.43
CA VAL A 551 9.00 -2.48 16.27
C VAL A 551 8.21 -3.57 15.52
N GLY A 552 7.55 -4.47 16.25
CA GLY A 552 6.82 -5.59 15.68
C GLY A 552 7.76 -6.70 15.19
N ALA A 553 7.27 -7.51 14.24
CA ALA A 553 8.03 -8.63 13.69
C ALA A 553 9.37 -8.16 13.10
N SER A 554 10.45 -8.88 13.40
CA SER A 554 11.83 -8.44 13.10
C SER A 554 12.42 -9.00 11.81
N HIS A 555 11.74 -9.97 11.19
CA HIS A 555 12.13 -10.58 9.92
C HIS A 555 11.14 -10.23 8.81
N GLN A 556 10.40 -9.13 8.98
CA GLN A 556 9.39 -8.62 8.07
C GLN A 556 10.03 -7.90 6.89
N THR A 557 10.90 -8.63 6.19
CA THR A 557 11.38 -8.27 4.86
C THR A 557 10.32 -8.58 3.81
N GLY A 558 9.05 -8.37 4.16
CA GLY A 558 7.88 -8.29 3.29
C GLY A 558 7.76 -6.86 2.77
N TRP A 559 6.75 -6.09 3.20
CA TRP A 559 6.61 -4.71 2.72
C TRP A 559 7.80 -3.81 3.04
N THR A 560 8.58 -4.08 4.10
CA THR A 560 9.75 -3.25 4.44
C THR A 560 10.87 -3.45 3.41
N GLY A 561 10.81 -4.54 2.64
CA GLY A 561 11.63 -4.73 1.45
C GLY A 561 11.48 -3.63 0.39
N LEU A 562 10.42 -2.82 0.43
CA LEU A 562 10.27 -1.61 -0.41
C LEU A 562 11.46 -0.64 -0.28
N VAL A 563 12.23 -0.68 0.82
CA VAL A 563 13.48 0.09 0.94
C VAL A 563 14.44 -0.20 -0.22
N ALA A 564 14.46 -1.43 -0.75
CA ALA A 564 15.27 -1.78 -1.91
C ALA A 564 14.88 -0.96 -3.14
N LYS A 565 13.57 -0.71 -3.31
CA LYS A 565 13.03 0.09 -4.41
C LYS A 565 13.27 1.58 -4.20
N LEU A 566 13.21 2.08 -2.96
CA LEU A 566 13.54 3.49 -2.65
C LEU A 566 15.01 3.82 -2.90
N LEU A 567 15.91 2.88 -2.62
CA LEU A 567 17.34 2.99 -2.93
C LEU A 567 17.65 2.76 -4.41
N TYR A 568 16.71 2.22 -5.18
CA TYR A 568 16.90 1.97 -6.60
C TYR A 568 16.89 3.30 -7.38
N PRO A 569 17.94 3.58 -8.17
CA PRO A 569 18.07 4.81 -8.95
C PRO A 569 16.83 5.05 -9.82
N ARG A 570 16.21 6.22 -9.66
CA ARG A 570 15.09 6.62 -10.50
C ARG A 570 15.58 6.87 -11.92
N ARG A 571 14.92 6.25 -12.90
CA ARG A 571 14.94 6.77 -14.27
C ARG A 571 13.89 7.88 -14.34
N PRO A 572 14.17 9.03 -14.97
CA PRO A 572 13.13 10.03 -15.19
C PRO A 572 11.93 9.37 -15.87
N LEU A 573 10.72 9.70 -15.43
CA LEU A 573 9.50 9.36 -16.14
C LEU A 573 9.59 10.10 -17.49
N THR A 574 9.91 9.37 -18.56
CA THR A 574 9.89 9.90 -19.93
C THR A 574 8.47 9.92 -20.45
#